data_AF-A0A1G1A7P4-F1
#
_entry.id   AF-A0A1G1A7P4-F1
#
_cell.length_a   1.000
_cell.length_b   1.000
_cell.length_c   1.000
_cell.angle_alpha   90.00
_cell.angle_beta   90.00
_cell.angle_gamma   90.00
#
_symmetry.space_group_name_H-M   'P 1'
#
loop_
_entity.id
_entity.type
_entity.pdbx_description
1 polymer ?
#
loop_
_entity_poly.entity_id
_entity_poly.type
_entity_poly.pdbx_seq_one_letter_code
_entity_poly.pdbx_strand_id
1 'polypeptide(L)'
;MKIPLNMGNNGGQSSKAAQIKTLERDILATRKGDWNAKNNLVRTFLPLLTSLAEKRTSDVGHKNKLIEAGKEGLFIAARKYKENMGANKFQVFALDFIESSMDSSGKSVGFFARLFGRG
;
A
#
# COMPACT_ATOMS: atom_id res chain seq x y z
N MET A 1 39.94 36.52 0.25
CA MET A 1 39.08 35.73 -0.65
C MET A 1 37.86 35.27 0.13
N LYS A 2 36.66 35.75 -0.25
CA LYS A 2 35.38 35.42 0.41
C LYS A 2 34.91 34.04 -0.06
N ILE A 3 34.76 33.10 0.87
CA ILE A 3 34.11 31.81 0.63
C ILE A 3 32.61 32.03 0.91
N PRO A 4 31.71 31.91 -0.07
CA PRO A 4 30.29 31.93 0.23
C PRO A 4 29.93 30.60 0.90
N LEU A 5 29.63 30.69 2.20
CA LEU A 5 28.88 29.67 2.93
C LEU A 5 27.55 29.44 2.21
N ASN A 6 27.45 28.33 1.50
CA ASN A 6 26.21 27.87 0.91
C ASN A 6 25.32 27.42 2.07
N MET A 7 24.51 28.34 2.59
CA MET A 7 23.42 28.02 3.50
C MET A 7 22.41 27.20 2.70
N GLY A 8 22.55 25.87 2.77
CA GLY A 8 21.60 24.89 2.28
C GLY A 8 20.26 25.14 2.97
N ASN A 9 19.44 25.92 2.28
CA ASN A 9 18.11 26.34 2.67
C ASN A 9 17.24 25.12 3.01
N ASN A 10 16.56 25.19 4.15
CA ASN A 10 15.66 24.20 4.72
C ASN A 10 14.53 23.77 3.74
N GLY A 11 14.78 22.81 2.85
CA GLY A 11 13.82 22.27 1.88
C GLY A 11 12.90 21.14 2.41
N GLY A 12 12.85 20.88 3.72
CA GLY A 12 12.25 19.67 4.28
C GLY A 12 10.72 19.61 4.33
N GLN A 13 10.00 20.74 4.26
CA GLN A 13 8.53 20.76 4.41
C GLN A 13 7.77 20.74 3.08
N SER A 14 8.32 21.34 2.02
CA SER A 14 7.69 21.35 0.68
C SER A 14 7.56 19.94 0.09
N SER A 15 8.54 19.07 0.35
CA SER A 15 8.58 17.71 -0.20
C SER A 15 7.50 16.78 0.38
N LYS A 16 7.23 16.82 1.69
CA LYS A 16 6.25 15.93 2.34
C LYS A 16 4.81 16.26 1.95
N ALA A 17 4.45 17.54 1.91
CA ALA A 17 3.12 17.95 1.50
C ALA A 17 2.84 17.59 0.03
N ALA A 18 3.83 17.75 -0.85
CA ALA A 18 3.74 17.33 -2.25
C ALA A 18 3.58 15.81 -2.40
N GLN A 19 4.31 15.01 -1.59
CA GLN A 19 4.16 13.56 -1.55
C GLN A 19 2.76 13.12 -1.10
N ILE A 20 2.22 13.75 -0.06
CA ILE A 20 0.86 13.45 0.45
C ILE A 20 -0.20 13.75 -0.62
N LYS A 21 -0.11 14.89 -1.30
CA LYS A 21 -1.05 15.24 -2.40
C LYS A 21 -0.94 14.27 -3.57
N THR A 22 0.28 13.85 -3.90
CA THR A 22 0.53 12.89 -4.98
C THR A 22 -0.07 11.53 -4.62
N LEU A 23 0.16 11.08 -3.38
CA LEU A 23 -0.44 9.85 -2.85
C LEU A 23 -1.97 9.91 -2.88
N GLU A 24 -2.56 11.02 -2.44
CA GLU A 24 -4.02 11.20 -2.47
C GLU A 24 -4.57 11.07 -3.89
N ARG A 25 -3.96 11.77 -4.85
CA ARG A 25 -4.34 11.68 -6.26
C ARG A 25 -4.23 10.24 -6.77
N ASP A 26 -3.15 9.54 -6.45
CA ASP A 26 -2.90 8.19 -6.92
C ASP A 26 -3.88 7.18 -6.27
N ILE A 27 -4.28 7.38 -5.01
CA ILE A 27 -5.34 6.58 -4.36
C ILE A 27 -6.69 6.75 -5.08
N LEU A 28 -7.07 8.01 -5.37
CA LEU A 28 -8.35 8.30 -6.03
C LEU A 28 -8.38 7.83 -7.48
N ALA A 29 -7.28 7.96 -8.20
CA ALA A 29 -7.15 7.43 -9.55
C ALA A 29 -7.15 5.88 -9.55
N THR A 30 -6.52 5.25 -8.54
CA THR A 30 -6.60 3.79 -8.33
C THR A 30 -8.03 3.32 -8.12
N ARG A 31 -8.84 4.07 -7.35
CA ARG A 31 -10.27 3.79 -7.17
C ARG A 31 -11.04 3.78 -8.50
N LYS A 32 -10.66 4.67 -9.43
CA LYS A 32 -11.25 4.76 -10.79
C LYS A 32 -10.71 3.70 -11.76
N GLY A 33 -9.76 2.86 -11.34
CA GLY A 33 -9.20 1.80 -12.16
C GLY A 33 -8.00 2.19 -13.02
N ASP A 34 -7.43 3.39 -12.82
CA ASP A 34 -6.23 3.82 -13.54
C ASP A 34 -5.04 2.88 -13.26
N TRP A 35 -4.48 2.32 -14.32
CA TRP A 35 -3.38 1.37 -14.24
C TRP A 35 -2.06 2.01 -13.81
N ASN A 36 -1.79 3.24 -14.26
CA ASN A 36 -0.59 3.97 -13.86
C ASN A 36 -0.65 4.32 -12.37
N ALA A 37 -1.82 4.73 -11.89
CA ALA A 37 -2.03 5.03 -10.48
C ALA A 37 -1.86 3.79 -9.58
N LYS A 38 -2.38 2.63 -10.01
CA LYS A 38 -2.15 1.35 -9.32
C LYS A 38 -0.67 1.03 -9.18
N ASN A 39 0.10 1.17 -10.26
CA ASN A 39 1.53 0.90 -10.24
C ASN A 39 2.29 1.87 -9.33
N ASN A 40 1.96 3.16 -9.37
CA ASN A 40 2.56 4.15 -8.47
C ASN A 40 2.25 3.83 -7.01
N LEU A 41 0.99 3.50 -6.72
CA LEU A 41 0.56 3.13 -5.37
C LEU A 41 1.31 1.89 -4.86
N VAL A 42 1.44 0.86 -5.71
CA VAL A 42 2.23 -0.33 -5.37
C VAL A 42 3.69 0.02 -5.12
N ARG A 43 4.31 0.87 -5.95
CA ARG A 43 5.70 1.30 -5.74
C ARG A 43 5.89 2.00 -4.40
N THR A 44 4.95 2.86 -4.02
CA THR A 44 4.98 3.53 -2.71
C THR A 44 4.87 2.55 -1.54
N PHE A 45 4.06 1.51 -1.68
CA PHE A 45 3.79 0.55 -0.61
C PHE A 45 4.68 -0.70 -0.64
N LEU A 46 5.47 -0.90 -1.70
CA LEU A 46 6.31 -2.10 -1.87
C LEU A 46 7.24 -2.36 -0.67
N PRO A 47 7.94 -1.35 -0.09
CA PRO A 47 8.77 -1.59 1.10
C PRO A 47 7.99 -2.17 2.29
N LEU A 48 6.75 -1.70 2.50
CA LEU A 48 5.87 -2.23 3.54
C LEU A 48 5.44 -3.67 3.22
N LEU A 49 5.00 -3.92 1.98
CA LEU A 49 4.57 -5.25 1.54
C LEU A 49 5.70 -6.28 1.68
N THR A 50 6.91 -5.93 1.25
CA THR A 50 8.09 -6.79 1.39
C THR A 50 8.40 -7.06 2.86
N SER A 51 8.44 -6.04 3.71
CA SER A 51 8.71 -6.22 5.14
C SER A 51 7.66 -7.12 5.82
N LEU A 52 6.38 -6.96 5.47
CA LEU A 52 5.30 -7.80 5.99
C LEU A 52 5.39 -9.26 5.52
N ALA A 53 5.81 -9.48 4.27
CA ALA A 53 6.03 -10.82 3.73
C ALA A 53 7.25 -11.50 4.37
N GLU A 54 8.35 -10.77 4.54
CA GLU A 54 9.58 -11.27 5.18
C GLU A 54 9.37 -11.68 6.64
N LYS A 55 8.50 -10.97 7.36
CA LYS A 55 8.11 -11.35 8.73
C LYS A 55 7.30 -12.65 8.80
N ARG A 56 6.61 -13.02 7.72
CA ARG A 56 5.73 -14.20 7.66
C ARG A 56 6.44 -15.45 7.16
N THR A 57 7.46 -15.30 6.31
CA THR A 57 8.16 -16.44 5.72
C THR A 57 9.57 -16.09 5.26
N SER A 58 10.49 -17.05 5.37
CA SER A 58 11.84 -16.98 4.81
C SER A 58 11.90 -17.48 3.36
N ASP A 59 10.93 -18.31 2.93
CA ASP A 59 10.87 -18.88 1.57
C ASP A 59 10.51 -17.82 0.52
N VAL A 60 11.34 -17.71 -0.52
CA VAL A 60 11.20 -16.70 -1.58
C VAL A 60 9.92 -16.90 -2.39
N GLY A 61 9.53 -18.15 -2.65
CA GLY A 61 8.30 -18.46 -3.39
C GLY A 61 7.05 -17.98 -2.65
N HIS A 62 6.99 -18.24 -1.35
CA HIS A 62 5.91 -17.76 -0.48
C HIS A 62 5.95 -16.25 -0.26
N LYS A 63 7.13 -15.62 -0.18
CA LYS A 63 7.24 -14.14 -0.13
C LYS A 63 6.54 -13.50 -1.32
N ASN A 64 6.82 -13.99 -2.53
CA ASN A 64 6.22 -13.43 -3.75
C ASN A 64 4.69 -13.58 -3.74
N LYS A 65 4.16 -14.73 -3.31
CA LYS A 65 2.71 -14.94 -3.18
C LYS A 65 2.07 -13.96 -2.18
N LEU A 66 2.71 -13.76 -1.02
CA LEU A 66 2.23 -12.81 -0.01
C LEU A 66 2.27 -11.37 -0.52
N ILE A 67 3.32 -11.00 -1.26
CA ILE A 67 3.42 -9.65 -1.86
C ILE A 67 2.28 -9.44 -2.85
N GLU A 68 1.97 -10.39 -3.73
CA GLU A 68 0.83 -10.28 -4.65
C GLU A 68 -0.51 -10.17 -3.90
N ALA A 69 -0.74 -11.02 -2.89
CA ALA A 69 -1.94 -10.94 -2.05
C ALA A 69 -2.04 -9.59 -1.32
N GLY A 70 -0.91 -9.05 -0.86
CA GLY A 70 -0.84 -7.73 -0.24
C GLY A 70 -1.17 -6.59 -1.21
N LYS A 71 -0.77 -6.69 -2.49
CA LYS A 71 -1.17 -5.73 -3.54
C LYS A 71 -2.68 -5.76 -3.76
N GLU A 72 -3.30 -6.94 -3.75
CA GLU A 72 -4.76 -7.07 -3.83
C GLU A 72 -5.45 -6.36 -2.66
N GLY A 73 -4.98 -6.60 -1.43
CA GLY A 73 -5.47 -5.92 -0.23
C GLY A 73 -5.33 -4.40 -0.30
N LEU A 74 -4.18 -3.91 -0.80
CA LEU A 74 -3.94 -2.48 -1.03
C LEU A 74 -4.94 -1.87 -2.02
N PHE A 75 -5.27 -2.58 -3.11
CA PHE A 75 -6.28 -2.11 -4.06
C PHE A 75 -7.70 -2.14 -3.48
N ILE A 76 -8.02 -3.11 -2.64
CA ILE A 76 -9.30 -3.13 -1.90
C ILE A 76 -9.37 -1.93 -0.96
N ALA A 77 -8.30 -1.62 -0.22
CA ALA A 77 -8.22 -0.42 0.62
C ALA A 77 -8.42 0.85 -0.20
N ALA A 78 -7.71 1.00 -1.33
CA ALA A 78 -7.86 2.16 -2.20
C ALA A 78 -9.30 2.36 -2.71
N ARG A 79 -10.02 1.26 -2.99
CA ARG A 79 -11.45 1.33 -3.37
C ARG A 79 -12.37 1.77 -2.23
N LYS A 80 -12.07 1.34 -1.00
CA LYS A 80 -12.84 1.66 0.22
C LYS A 80 -12.47 3.01 0.84
N TYR A 81 -11.37 3.61 0.40
CA TYR A 81 -10.88 4.89 0.90
C TYR A 81 -11.87 6.03 0.63
N LYS A 82 -12.15 6.80 1.67
CA LYS A 82 -12.92 8.05 1.61
C LYS A 82 -11.98 9.24 1.78
N GLU A 83 -12.16 10.26 0.94
CA GLU A 83 -11.30 11.46 0.86
C GLU A 83 -11.21 12.21 2.19
N ASN A 84 -12.31 12.24 2.95
CA ASN A 84 -12.37 12.89 4.26
C ASN A 84 -11.46 12.26 5.34
N MET A 85 -10.86 11.09 5.09
CA MET A 85 -9.95 10.44 6.05
C MET A 85 -8.54 11.04 6.03
N GLY A 86 -8.14 11.68 4.93
CA GLY A 86 -6.80 12.23 4.74
C GLY A 86 -5.75 11.18 4.33
N ALA A 87 -4.97 11.50 3.29
CA ALA A 87 -4.02 10.54 2.72
C ALA A 87 -2.87 10.17 3.68
N ASN A 88 -2.60 11.01 4.68
CA ASN A 88 -1.67 10.71 5.77
C ASN A 88 -2.10 9.51 6.63
N LYS A 89 -3.41 9.22 6.72
CA LYS A 89 -3.94 8.06 7.45
C LYS A 89 -4.14 6.84 6.55
N PHE A 90 -3.94 6.98 5.24
CA PHE A 90 -4.18 5.89 4.30
C PHE A 90 -3.31 4.67 4.58
N GLN A 91 -2.03 4.86 4.95
CA GLN A 91 -1.15 3.73 5.24
C GLN A 91 -1.65 2.87 6.41
N VAL A 92 -2.12 3.51 7.49
CA VAL A 92 -2.69 2.82 8.65
C VAL A 92 -4.00 2.14 8.27
N PHE A 93 -4.87 2.85 7.54
CA PHE A 93 -6.14 2.30 7.06
C PHE A 93 -5.96 1.10 6.13
N ALA A 94 -4.95 1.14 5.25
CA ALA A 94 -4.69 0.08 4.28
C ALA A 94 -4.09 -1.17 4.92
N LEU A 95 -3.44 -1.03 6.09
CA LEU A 95 -2.75 -2.13 6.76
C LEU A 95 -3.69 -3.31 7.04
N ASP A 96 -4.87 -3.05 7.60
CA ASP A 96 -5.85 -4.10 7.92
C ASP A 96 -6.25 -4.92 6.68
N PHE A 97 -6.43 -4.26 5.53
CA PHE A 97 -6.79 -4.93 4.27
C PHE A 97 -5.62 -5.71 3.68
N ILE A 98 -4.41 -5.16 3.76
CA ILE A 98 -3.18 -5.80 3.30
C ILE A 98 -2.94 -7.07 4.10
N GLU A 99 -2.93 -6.98 5.43
CA GLU A 99 -2.68 -8.12 6.31
C GLU A 99 -3.77 -9.17 6.19
N SER A 100 -5.05 -8.77 6.18
CA SER A 100 -6.16 -9.71 5.97
C SER A 100 -6.04 -10.45 4.63
N SER A 101 -5.53 -9.82 3.57
CA SER A 101 -5.36 -10.47 2.26
C SER A 101 -4.17 -11.42 2.26
N MET A 102 -3.04 -11.01 2.85
CA MET A 102 -1.86 -11.86 3.03
C MET A 102 -2.18 -13.12 3.86
N ASP A 103 -2.89 -12.96 4.97
CA ASP A 103 -3.23 -14.06 5.87
C ASP A 103 -4.28 -15.01 5.27
N SER A 104 -5.13 -14.50 4.37
CA SER A 104 -6.08 -15.31 3.61
C SER A 104 -5.41 -16.10 2.48
N SER A 105 -4.28 -15.64 1.94
CA SER A 105 -3.53 -16.34 0.89
C SER A 105 -3.02 -17.71 1.32
N GLY A 106 -2.71 -17.88 2.62
CA GLY A 106 -2.30 -19.17 3.20
C GLY A 106 -3.46 -20.09 3.57
N LYS A 107 -4.70 -19.58 3.59
CA LYS A 107 -5.91 -20.34 3.91
C LYS A 107 -6.66 -20.59 2.61
N SER A 108 -6.39 -21.74 1.96
CA SER A 108 -7.25 -22.26 0.90
C SER A 108 -8.62 -22.75 1.45
N VAL A 109 -9.25 -21.98 2.33
CA VAL A 109 -10.63 -22.21 2.75
C VAL A 109 -11.49 -21.29 1.90
N GLY A 110 -11.87 -21.84 0.75
CA GLY A 110 -12.42 -21.14 -0.39
C GLY A 110 -13.60 -20.23 -0.05
N PHE A 111 -13.68 -19.14 -0.82
CA PHE A 111 -14.86 -18.29 -0.94
C PHE A 111 -16.16 -19.12 -1.13
N PHE A 112 -16.08 -20.29 -1.76
CA PHE A 112 -17.18 -21.25 -1.93
C PHE A 112 -17.55 -22.07 -0.68
N ALA A 113 -16.61 -22.32 0.24
CA ALA A 113 -16.91 -23.03 1.49
C ALA A 113 -17.83 -22.22 2.42
N ARG A 114 -17.86 -20.89 2.29
CA ARG A 114 -18.79 -20.00 3.02
C ARG A 114 -20.16 -19.83 2.35
N LEU A 115 -20.25 -20.10 1.05
CA LEU A 115 -21.51 -19.99 0.30
C LEU A 115 -22.32 -21.30 0.28
N PHE A 116 -21.67 -22.46 0.46
CA PHE A 116 -22.33 -23.77 0.44
C PHE A 116 -22.02 -24.69 1.63
N GLY A 117 -21.19 -24.26 2.59
CA GLY A 117 -20.77 -25.08 3.74
C GLY A 117 -21.72 -25.05 4.92
N ARG A 118 -23.04 -25.12 4.67
CA ARG A 118 -24.04 -25.41 5.70
C ARG A 118 -24.97 -26.50 5.16
N GLY A 119 -24.49 -27.73 5.30
CA GLY A 119 -25.24 -28.98 5.22
C GLY A 119 -24.63 -29.91 6.25
#